data_AF-A0A2K6MKI3-F1
#
_entry.id   AF-A0A2K6MKI3-F1
#
_cell.length_a   1.000
_cell.length_b   1.000
_cell.length_c   1.000
_cell.angle_alpha   90.00
_cell.angle_beta   90.00
_cell.angle_gamma   90.00
#
_symmetry.space_group_name_H-M   'P 1'
#
loop_
_entity.id
_entity.type
_entity.pdbx_description
1 polymer ?
#
loop_
_entity_poly.entity_id
_entity_poly.type
_entity_poly.pdbx_seq_one_letter_code
_entity_poly.pdbx_strand_id
1 'polypeptide(L)' 'MAEGSAVSDPQHAARLLRALSSFREESRFCDAHLVLDGEEHPVQKNILAAAYIRSCRRLSFLLATFMQTRLLF' A
#
# COMPACT_ATOMS: atom_id res chain seq x y z
N MET A 1 29.68 -20.20 2.04
CA MET A 1 29.11 -18.89 1.65
C MET A 1 27.95 -19.19 0.72
N ALA A 2 26.71 -19.13 1.21
CA ALA A 2 25.55 -19.36 0.35
C ALA A 2 25.18 -18.02 -0.27
N GLU A 3 25.60 -17.82 -1.52
CA GLU A 3 25.13 -16.71 -2.34
C GLU A 3 23.64 -16.92 -2.56
N GLY A 4 22.83 -16.18 -1.81
CA GLY A 4 21.39 -16.10 -2.03
C GLY A 4 21.17 -15.53 -3.42
N SER A 5 21.00 -16.41 -4.41
CA SER A 5 20.55 -16.05 -5.75
C SER A 5 19.19 -15.38 -5.59
N ALA A 6 19.19 -14.05 -5.60
CA ALA A 6 17.98 -13.26 -5.59
C ALA A 6 17.30 -13.49 -6.94
N VAL A 7 16.45 -14.51 -7.00
CA VAL A 7 15.56 -14.76 -8.13
C VAL A 7 14.48 -13.67 -8.08
N SER A 8 14.79 -12.49 -8.62
CA SER A 8 13.77 -11.46 -8.84
C SER A 8 13.03 -11.82 -10.13
N ASP A 9 11.94 -12.57 -10.03
CA ASP A 9 10.99 -12.67 -11.14
C ASP A 9 10.43 -11.26 -11.41
N PRO A 10 10.66 -10.65 -12.58
CA PRO A 10 10.16 -9.32 -12.89
C PRO A 10 8.63 -9.22 -12.79
N GLN A 11 7.92 -10.34 -12.93
CA GLN A 11 6.47 -10.43 -12.79
C GLN A 11 6.01 -10.63 -11.34
N HIS A 12 6.91 -10.90 -10.41
CA HIS A 12 6.57 -11.19 -9.01
C HIS A 12 5.79 -10.04 -8.37
N ALA A 13 6.25 -8.80 -8.56
CA ALA A 13 5.56 -7.61 -8.06
C ALA A 13 4.16 -7.46 -8.67
N ALA A 14 4.00 -7.74 -9.97
CA ALA A 14 2.71 -7.66 -10.64
C ALA A 14 1.74 -8.77 -10.21
N ARG A 15 2.24 -9.96 -9.88
CA ARG A 15 1.43 -11.05 -9.30
C ARG A 15 1.01 -10.73 -7.87
N LEU A 16 1.93 -10.19 -7.07
CA LEU A 16 1.66 -9.75 -5.70
C LEU A 16 0.61 -8.63 -5.68
N LEU A 17 0.77 -7.60 -6.50
CA LEU A 17 -0.21 -6.51 -6.60
C LEU A 17 -1.59 -7.00 -7.04
N ARG A 18 -1.66 -7.99 -7.94
CA ARG A 18 -2.93 -8.63 -8.31
C ARG A 18 -3.58 -9.36 -7.13
N ALA A 19 -2.82 -10.14 -6.37
CA ALA A 19 -3.33 -10.83 -5.18
C ALA A 19 -3.76 -9.84 -4.07
N LEU A 20 -2.99 -8.77 -3.85
CA LEU A 20 -3.38 -7.72 -2.90
C LEU A 20 -4.64 -6.98 -3.34
N SER A 21 -4.81 -6.77 -4.65
CA SER A 21 -6.02 -6.21 -5.22
C SER A 21 -7.25 -7.11 -5.01
N SER A 22 -7.10 -8.43 -5.16
CA SER A 22 -8.24 -9.36 -4.91
C SER A 22 -8.65 -9.39 -3.44
N PHE A 23 -7.69 -9.27 -2.51
CA PHE A 23 -8.02 -9.17 -1.09
C PHE A 23 -8.83 -7.93 -0.73
N ARG A 24 -8.65 -6.84 -1.47
CA ARG A 24 -9.46 -5.63 -1.30
C ARG A 24 -10.94 -5.86 -1.66
N GLU A 25 -11.21 -6.65 -2.69
CA GLU A 25 -12.58 -7.03 -3.08
C GLU A 25 -13.24 -7.94 -2.04
N GLU A 26 -12.45 -8.82 -1.41
CA GLU A 26 -12.90 -9.69 -0.31
C GLU A 26 -12.90 -9.00 1.06
N SER A 27 -12.51 -7.71 1.15
CA SER A 27 -12.28 -6.97 2.41
C SER A 27 -11.31 -7.67 3.39
N ARG A 28 -10.36 -8.44 2.87
CA ARG A 28 -9.37 -9.18 3.66
C ARG A 28 -8.09 -8.38 3.76
N PHE A 29 -7.47 -8.37 4.95
CA PHE A 29 -6.24 -7.63 5.20
C PHE A 29 -6.34 -6.11 4.94
N CYS A 30 -7.55 -5.55 4.92
CA CYS A 30 -7.79 -4.11 4.89
C CYS A 30 -7.74 -3.55 6.32
N ASP A 31 -7.02 -2.44 6.51
CA ASP A 31 -6.75 -1.82 7.82
C ASP A 31 -7.24 -0.36 7.90
N ALA A 32 -7.89 0.12 6.83
CA ALA A 32 -8.56 1.41 6.74
C ALA A 32 -9.72 1.37 5.76
N HIS A 33 -10.62 2.35 5.92
CA HIS A 33 -11.65 2.71 4.96
C HIS A 33 -11.36 4.12 4.43
N LEU A 34 -11.25 4.24 3.12
CA LEU A 34 -11.10 5.51 2.43
C LEU A 34 -12.49 5.98 2.01
N VAL A 35 -12.95 7.11 2.54
CA VAL A 35 -14.24 7.71 2.17
C VAL A 35 -14.03 8.65 0.99
N LEU A 36 -14.67 8.37 -0.15
CA LEU A 36 -14.66 9.22 -1.35
C LEU A 36 -16.10 9.46 -1.78
N ASP A 37 -16.49 10.73 -1.94
CA ASP A 37 -17.84 11.12 -2.37
C ASP A 37 -18.99 10.50 -1.53
N GLY A 38 -18.71 10.18 -0.26
CA GLY A 38 -19.66 9.54 0.64
C GLY A 38 -19.64 8.00 0.62
N GLU A 39 -18.89 7.38 -0.29
CA GLU A 39 -18.72 5.94 -0.39
C GLU A 39 -17.47 5.45 0.37
N GLU A 40 -17.60 4.38 1.13
CA GLU A 40 -16.48 3.78 1.87
C GLU A 40 -15.77 2.69 1.05
N HIS A 41 -14.48 2.88 0.82
CA HIS A 41 -13.65 1.90 0.14
C HIS A 41 -12.67 1.23 1.11
N PRO A 42 -12.72 -0.10 1.30
CA PRO A 42 -11.71 -0.79 2.07
C PRO A 42 -10.36 -0.65 1.36
N VAL A 43 -9.32 -0.30 2.13
CA VAL A 43 -7.96 -0.09 1.63
C VAL A 43 -6.92 -0.65 2.60
N GLN A 44 -5.73 -0.88 2.07
CA GLN A 44 -4.54 -1.19 2.87
C GLN A 44 -3.68 0.07 2.94
N LYS A 45 -3.43 0.59 4.15
CA LYS A 45 -2.68 1.84 4.38
C LYS A 45 -1.30 1.82 3.72
N ASN A 46 -0.64 0.66 3.70
CA ASN A 46 0.68 0.48 3.06
C ASN A 46 0.62 0.62 1.53
N ILE A 47 -0.37 0.02 0.86
CA ILE A 47 -0.55 0.11 -0.59
C ILE A 47 -1.02 1.51 -0.98
N LEU A 48 -1.92 2.10 -0.20
CA LEU A 48 -2.35 3.48 -0.41
C LEU A 48 -1.17 4.44 -0.28
N ALA A 49 -0.34 4.30 0.76
CA ALA A 49 0.86 5.10 0.93
C ALA A 49 1.85 4.90 -0.24
N ALA A 50 2.11 3.66 -0.66
CA ALA A 50 2.99 3.38 -1.79
C ALA A 50 2.48 3.96 -3.11
N ALA A 51 1.18 3.85 -3.39
CA ALA A 51 0.53 4.45 -4.56
C ALA A 51 0.59 5.99 -4.51
N TYR A 52 0.39 6.58 -3.33
CA TYR A 52 0.50 8.02 -3.15
C TYR A 52 1.93 8.52 -3.39
N ILE A 53 2.95 7.84 -2.85
CA ILE A 53 4.38 8.15 -3.11
C ILE A 53 4.69 8.07 -4.60
N ARG A 54 4.17 7.05 -5.29
CA ARG A 54 4.36 6.89 -6.74
C ARG A 54 3.74 8.05 -7.53
N SER A 55 2.56 8.51 -7.12
CA SER A 55 1.81 9.55 -7.83
C SER A 55 2.25 10.98 -7.47
N CYS A 56 2.75 11.21 -6.24
CA CYS A 56 3.22 12.51 -5.78
C CYS A 56 4.75 12.62 -5.82
N ARG A 57 5.28 13.29 -6.86
CA ARG A 57 6.71 13.67 -6.97
C ARG A 57 7.19 14.71 -5.95
N ARG A 58 6.31 15.29 -5.12
CA ARG A 58 6.63 16.34 -4.12
C ARG A 58 6.48 15.75 -2.72
N LEU A 59 7.52 15.03 -2.32
CA LEU A 59 7.57 14.19 -1.13
C LEU A 59 8.19 14.96 0.04
N SER A 60 7.37 15.45 0.96
CA SER A 60 7.87 15.83 2.30
C SER A 60 6.76 16.05 3.32
N PHE A 61 5.62 16.63 2.93
CA PHE A 61 4.60 17.03 3.89
C PHE A 61 3.60 15.90 4.25
N LEU A 62 3.09 15.15 3.28
CA LEU A 62 2.01 14.18 3.55
C LEU A 62 2.49 12.86 4.19
N LEU A 63 3.70 12.42 3.87
CA LEU A 63 4.32 11.25 4.49
C LEU A 63 4.61 11.49 5.97
N ALA A 64 4.98 12.73 6.34
CA ALA A 64 5.13 13.16 7.72
C ALA A 64 3.78 13.09 8.46
N THR A 65 2.71 13.65 7.90
CA THR A 65 1.37 13.57 8.52
C THR A 65 0.89 12.12 8.67
N PHE A 66 1.03 11.28 7.64
CA PHE A 66 0.54 9.89 7.67
C PHE A 66 1.35 8.99 8.63
N MET A 67 2.66 9.19 8.75
CA MET A 67 3.48 8.49 9.74
C MET A 67 3.27 9.03 11.16
N GLN A 68 3.00 10.33 11.32
CA GLN A 68 2.83 10.97 12.61
C GLN A 68 1.49 10.64 13.28
N THR A 69 0.43 10.36 12.50
CA THR A 69 -0.81 9.76 13.02
C THR A 69 -0.62 8.33 13.55
N ARG A 70 0.53 7.70 13.28
CA ARG A 70 0.89 6.34 13.72
C ARG A 70 1.66 6.30 15.04
N LEU A 71 1.93 7.44 15.69
CA LEU A 71 2.50 7.52 17.04
C LEU A 71 1.47 7.88 18.13
N LEU A 72 0.21 8.12 17.77
CA LEU A 72 -0.84 8.56 18.69
C LEU A 72 -2.00 7.57 18.87
N PHE A 73 -1.91 6.37 18.30
CA PHE A 73 -2.86 5.26 18.54
C PHE A 73 -2.13 3.93 18.66
#